data_AF-A0A3P1W304-F1
#
_entry.id   AF-A0A3P1W304-F1
#
_cell.length_a   1.000
_cell.length_b   1.000
_cell.length_c   1.000
_cell.angle_alpha   90.00
_cell.angle_beta   90.00
_cell.angle_gamma   90.00
#
_symmetry.space_group_name_H-M   'P 1'
#
loop_
_entity.id
_entity.type
_entity.pdbx_description
1 polymer ?
#
loop_
_entity_poly.entity_id
_entity_poly.type
_entity_poly.pdbx_seq_one_letter_code
_entity_poly.pdbx_strand_id
1 'polypeptide(L)'
;MKYIINGIRYNNEKAIINITVEQPNLDIVNDKVAENFENEEIGYDILINEEKVKLIKGIFYKTIQKELENNNLKYFKETLDLTYIKIGESWGLEIENKDKFFDIFISKLKQEQ
;
A
#
# COMPACT_ATOMS: atom_id res chain seq x y z
N MET A 1 -2.55 -1.37 10.58
CA MET A 1 -3.48 -0.52 9.79
C MET A 1 -4.74 -0.30 10.61
N LYS A 2 -5.30 0.90 10.56
CA LYS A 2 -6.55 1.25 11.24
C LYS A 2 -7.42 2.03 10.25
N TYR A 3 -8.73 1.90 10.35
CA TYR A 3 -9.65 2.76 9.63
C TYR A 3 -10.76 3.24 10.56
N ILE A 4 -11.31 4.41 10.23
CA ILE A 4 -12.44 5.01 10.91
C ILE A 4 -13.50 5.31 9.85
N ILE A 5 -14.75 4.97 10.13
CA ILE A 5 -15.88 5.38 9.30
C ILE A 5 -16.37 6.73 9.83
N ASN A 6 -16.25 7.76 9.02
CA ASN A 6 -16.65 9.12 9.39
C ASN A 6 -18.13 9.37 9.11
N GLY A 7 -18.71 8.68 8.13
CA GLY A 7 -20.11 8.81 7.79
C GLY A 7 -20.55 7.88 6.67
N ILE A 8 -21.86 7.62 6.64
CA ILE A 8 -22.49 6.77 5.63
C ILE A 8 -23.68 7.54 5.05
N ARG A 9 -23.72 7.66 3.73
CA ARG A 9 -24.84 8.24 2.97
C ARG A 9 -25.35 7.19 2.01
N TYR A 10 -26.62 6.80 2.09
CA TYR A 10 -27.14 5.70 1.28
C TYR A 10 -28.57 5.96 0.78
N ASN A 11 -28.91 5.27 -0.30
CA ASN A 11 -30.26 5.11 -0.80
C ASN A 11 -30.46 3.62 -1.21
N ASN A 12 -31.53 3.31 -1.92
CA ASN A 12 -31.87 1.93 -2.29
C ASN A 12 -30.89 1.27 -3.27
N GLU A 13 -30.04 2.05 -3.95
CA GLU A 13 -29.18 1.60 -5.05
C GLU A 13 -27.69 1.86 -4.80
N LYS A 14 -27.35 2.88 -4.01
CA LYS A 14 -26.00 3.37 -3.78
C LYS A 14 -25.77 3.69 -2.31
N ALA A 15 -24.60 3.33 -1.81
CA ALA A 15 -24.09 3.75 -0.52
C ALA A 15 -22.71 4.38 -0.70
N ILE A 16 -22.45 5.49 -0.03
CA ILE A 16 -21.16 6.17 0.02
C ILE A 16 -20.70 6.14 1.47
N ILE A 17 -19.59 5.46 1.72
CA ILE A 17 -18.96 5.33 3.03
C ILE A 17 -17.72 6.23 3.03
N ASN A 18 -17.75 7.30 3.81
CA ASN A 18 -16.56 8.13 4.02
C ASN A 18 -15.69 7.44 5.07
N ILE A 19 -14.46 7.08 4.70
CA ILE A 19 -13.50 6.44 5.60
C ILE A 19 -12.23 7.27 5.69
N THR A 20 -11.62 7.28 6.87
CA THR A 20 -10.23 7.67 7.05
C THR A 20 -9.41 6.41 7.30
N VAL A 21 -8.40 6.17 6.47
CA VAL A 21 -7.45 5.07 6.63
C VAL A 21 -6.15 5.63 7.20
N GLU A 22 -5.63 4.99 8.24
CA GLU A 22 -4.32 5.23 8.80
C GLU A 22 -3.43 4.01 8.56
N GLN A 23 -2.31 4.23 7.88
CA GLN A 23 -1.38 3.17 7.56
C GLN A 23 0.08 3.62 7.65
N PRO A 24 1.00 2.67 7.89
CA PRO A 24 2.44 2.94 7.88
C PRO A 24 2.85 3.65 6.59
N ASN A 25 3.65 4.70 6.74
CA ASN A 25 4.34 5.32 5.62
C ASN A 25 5.60 4.48 5.33
N LEU A 26 5.56 3.75 4.22
CA LEU A 26 6.65 2.89 3.76
C LEU A 26 7.45 3.53 2.61
N ASP A 27 7.29 4.83 2.35
CA ASP A 27 8.01 5.52 1.26
C ASP A 27 9.53 5.40 1.45
N ILE A 28 9.98 5.44 2.70
CA ILE A 28 11.39 5.29 3.08
C ILE A 28 11.95 3.89 2.83
N VAL A 29 11.11 2.90 2.55
CA VAL A 29 11.55 1.51 2.32
C VAL A 29 12.36 1.44 1.02
N ASN A 30 11.97 2.14 -0.04
CA ASN A 30 12.68 2.09 -1.31
C ASN A 30 14.11 2.64 -1.16
N ASP A 31 14.27 3.81 -0.54
CA ASP A 31 15.57 4.42 -0.26
C ASP A 31 16.47 3.49 0.57
N LYS A 32 15.91 2.94 1.67
CA LYS A 32 16.65 2.02 2.55
C LYS A 32 17.00 0.70 1.90
N VAL A 33 16.15 0.23 0.98
CA VAL A 33 16.42 -0.98 0.20
C VAL A 33 17.57 -0.72 -0.76
N ALA A 34 17.59 0.42 -1.45
CA ALA A 34 18.71 0.83 -2.30
C ALA A 34 20.03 0.93 -1.52
N GLU A 35 20.01 1.58 -0.35
CA GLU A 35 21.18 1.64 0.55
C GLU A 35 21.67 0.24 0.96
N ASN A 36 20.76 -0.69 1.26
CA ASN A 36 21.14 -2.06 1.62
C ASN A 36 21.74 -2.83 0.43
N PHE A 37 21.33 -2.54 -0.82
CA PHE A 37 21.93 -3.14 -2.00
C PHE A 37 23.36 -2.65 -2.25
N GLU A 38 23.60 -1.36 -2.11
CA GLU A 38 24.94 -0.77 -2.27
C GLU A 38 25.93 -1.35 -1.24
N ASN A 39 25.46 -1.58 -0.01
CA ASN A 39 26.27 -2.14 1.06
C ASN A 39 26.56 -3.66 0.93
N GLU A 40 25.74 -4.40 0.18
CA GLU A 40 25.93 -5.86 -0.01
C GLU A 40 26.85 -6.20 -1.21
N GLU A 41 27.52 -5.23 -1.84
CA GLU A 41 28.41 -5.41 -3.02
C GLU A 41 27.75 -6.22 -4.17
N ILE A 42 26.42 -6.12 -4.30
CA ILE A 42 25.69 -6.83 -5.36
C ILE A 42 25.92 -6.08 -6.67
N GLY A 43 26.97 -6.44 -7.40
CA GLY A 43 27.34 -5.82 -8.66
C GLY A 43 26.16 -5.75 -9.65
N TYR A 44 26.01 -4.57 -10.28
CA TYR A 44 24.97 -4.25 -11.27
C TYR A 44 25.09 -5.07 -12.56
N ASP A 45 26.27 -5.61 -12.85
CA ASP A 45 26.48 -6.50 -13.98
C ASP A 45 26.04 -7.93 -13.63
N ILE A 46 25.52 -8.63 -14.65
CA ILE A 46 25.01 -10.02 -14.64
C ILE A 46 23.48 -10.11 -14.48
N LEU A 47 22.86 -10.54 -15.59
CA LEU A 47 21.52 -11.12 -15.78
C LEU A 47 20.72 -11.37 -14.48
N ILE A 48 19.52 -10.79 -14.40
CA ILE A 48 18.54 -11.05 -13.34
C ILE A 48 18.20 -12.55 -13.37
N ASN A 49 18.86 -13.35 -12.53
CA ASN A 49 18.50 -14.75 -12.30
C ASN A 49 17.54 -14.85 -11.11
N GLU A 50 16.86 -15.99 -10.96
CA GLU A 50 15.87 -16.20 -9.89
C GLU A 50 16.46 -16.04 -8.48
N GLU A 51 17.76 -16.31 -8.32
CA GLU A 51 18.47 -16.19 -7.05
C GLU A 51 18.67 -14.72 -6.63
N LYS A 52 19.07 -13.84 -7.56
CA LYS A 52 19.11 -12.39 -7.31
C LYS A 52 17.72 -11.84 -6.99
N VAL A 53 16.66 -12.30 -7.68
CA VAL A 53 15.28 -11.89 -7.37
C VAL A 53 14.86 -12.31 -5.95
N LYS A 54 15.22 -13.53 -5.53
CA LYS A 54 14.95 -14.00 -4.16
C LYS A 54 15.72 -13.17 -3.13
N LEU A 55 16.98 -12.84 -3.39
CA LEU A 55 17.79 -11.99 -2.53
C LEU A 55 17.18 -10.59 -2.40
N ILE A 56 16.81 -9.98 -3.54
CA ILE A 56 16.18 -8.66 -3.58
C ILE A 56 14.89 -8.64 -2.76
N LYS A 57 14.01 -9.63 -2.97
CA LYS A 57 12.78 -9.78 -2.19
C LYS A 57 13.05 -9.98 -0.71
N GLY A 58 14.11 -10.71 -0.36
CA GLY A 58 14.54 -10.92 1.03
C GLY A 58 14.98 -9.63 1.70
N ILE A 59 15.81 -8.81 1.04
CA ILE A 59 16.25 -7.50 1.54
C ILE A 59 15.05 -6.56 1.70
N PHE A 60 14.16 -6.54 0.71
CA PHE A 60 12.93 -5.74 0.74
C PHE A 60 12.04 -6.13 1.93
N TYR A 61 11.77 -7.42 2.10
CA TYR A 61 10.96 -7.93 3.22
C TYR A 61 11.56 -7.59 4.58
N LYS A 62 12.88 -7.81 4.76
CA LYS A 62 13.59 -7.46 5.99
C LYS A 62 13.54 -5.96 6.29
N THR A 63 13.65 -5.13 5.26
CA THR A 63 13.62 -3.67 5.42
C THR A 63 12.21 -3.21 5.84
N ILE A 64 11.16 -3.72 5.20
CA ILE A 64 9.78 -3.48 5.63
C ILE A 64 9.57 -3.89 7.08
N GLN A 65 10.02 -5.10 7.46
CA GLN A 65 9.83 -5.60 8.80
C GLN A 65 10.52 -4.70 9.84
N LYS A 66 11.75 -4.27 9.59
CA LYS A 66 12.48 -3.33 10.45
C LYS A 66 11.77 -1.98 10.58
N GLU A 67 11.23 -1.44 9.48
CA GLU A 67 10.48 -0.18 9.55
C GLU A 67 9.16 -0.35 10.32
N LEU A 68 8.46 -1.47 10.15
CA LEU A 68 7.24 -1.76 10.91
C LEU A 68 7.49 -1.92 12.41
N GLU A 69 8.69 -2.35 12.80
CA GLU A 69 9.14 -2.47 14.19
C GLU A 69 9.73 -1.15 14.75
N ASN A 70 9.87 -0.11 13.91
CA ASN A 70 10.42 1.17 14.32
C ASN A 70 9.45 1.93 15.25
N ASN A 71 9.90 2.27 16.46
CA ASN A 71 9.09 3.03 17.42
C ASN A 71 8.69 4.43 16.92
N ASN A 72 9.41 4.97 15.94
CA ASN A 72 9.11 6.25 15.28
C ASN A 72 8.46 6.08 13.90
N LEU A 73 7.83 4.92 13.66
CA LEU A 73 7.13 4.64 12.40
C LEU A 73 6.11 5.75 12.12
N LYS A 74 6.32 6.45 11.01
CA LYS A 74 5.40 7.48 10.55
C LYS A 74 4.18 6.81 9.95
N TYR A 75 3.03 7.40 10.20
CA TYR A 75 1.77 7.00 9.59
C TYR A 75 1.27 8.14 8.72
N PHE A 76 0.65 7.80 7.60
CA PHE A 76 -0.16 8.77 6.88
C PHE A 76 -1.64 8.42 7.05
N LYS A 77 -2.45 9.47 6.98
CA LYS A 77 -3.90 9.39 7.05
C LYS A 77 -4.46 9.94 5.77
N GLU A 78 -5.37 9.19 5.17
CA GLU A 78 -6.06 9.60 3.97
C GLU A 78 -7.56 9.36 4.16
N THR A 79 -8.36 10.33 3.71
CA THR A 79 -9.81 10.26 3.78
C THR A 79 -10.36 10.16 2.37
N LEU A 80 -11.23 9.17 2.16
CA LEU A 80 -11.85 8.91 0.87
C LEU A 80 -13.29 8.47 1.03
N ASP A 81 -14.07 8.71 -0.01
CA ASP A 81 -15.39 8.15 -0.17
C ASP A 81 -15.31 6.81 -0.90
N LEU A 82 -15.89 5.76 -0.31
CA LEU A 82 -16.09 4.45 -0.93
C LEU A 82 -17.54 4.31 -1.41
N THR A 83 -17.73 4.25 -2.72
CA THR A 83 -19.02 3.99 -3.34
C THR A 83 -19.28 2.50 -3.45
N TYR A 84 -20.39 2.05 -2.86
CA TYR A 84 -20.98 0.74 -3.05
C TYR A 84 -22.26 0.87 -3.87
N ILE A 85 -22.44 -0.04 -4.82
CA ILE A 85 -23.63 -0.15 -5.67
C ILE A 85 -24.34 -1.46 -5.34
N LYS A 86 -25.67 -1.42 -5.27
CA LYS A 86 -26.48 -2.61 -5.05
C LYS A 86 -26.57 -3.43 -6.35
N ILE A 87 -26.18 -4.70 -6.27
CA ILE A 87 -26.24 -5.67 -7.36
C ILE A 87 -27.14 -6.80 -6.88
N GLY A 88 -28.41 -6.77 -7.30
CA GLY A 88 -29.45 -7.66 -6.78
C GLY A 88 -29.68 -7.43 -5.29
N GLU A 89 -29.41 -8.44 -4.46
CA GLU A 89 -29.52 -8.34 -2.99
C GLU A 89 -28.19 -7.99 -2.30
N SER A 90 -27.09 -7.88 -3.05
CA SER A 90 -25.75 -7.65 -2.52
C SER A 90 -25.24 -6.23 -2.78
N TRP A 91 -24.23 -5.81 -2.02
CA TRP A 91 -23.51 -4.55 -2.25
C TRP A 91 -22.12 -4.84 -2.81
N GLY A 92 -21.75 -4.18 -3.91
CA GLY A 92 -20.42 -4.28 -4.52
C GLY A 92 -19.72 -2.93 -4.54
N LEU A 93 -18.41 -2.91 -4.27
CA LEU A 93 -17.61 -1.69 -4.40
C LEU A 93 -17.49 -1.31 -5.89
N GLU A 94 -17.78 -0.04 -6.21
CA GLU A 94 -17.62 0.54 -7.54
C GLU A 94 -16.15 0.41 -8.00
N ILE A 95 -15.93 0.05 -9.27
CA ILE A 95 -14.60 -0.32 -9.78
C ILE A 95 -13.61 0.85 -9.67
N GLU A 96 -14.05 2.08 -9.94
CA GLU A 96 -13.21 3.27 -9.78
C GLU A 96 -12.77 3.50 -8.32
N ASN A 97 -13.55 3.00 -7.35
CA ASN A 97 -13.20 3.04 -5.93
C ASN A 97 -12.35 1.84 -5.52
N LYS A 98 -12.34 0.74 -6.29
CA LYS A 98 -11.35 -0.33 -6.10
C LYS A 98 -9.97 0.19 -6.40
N ASP A 99 -9.76 0.87 -7.54
CA ASP A 99 -8.44 1.38 -7.89
C ASP A 99 -7.97 2.45 -6.90
N LYS A 100 -8.81 3.40 -6.51
CA LYS A 100 -8.47 4.38 -5.45
C LYS A 100 -8.21 3.74 -4.09
N PHE A 101 -9.01 2.75 -3.69
CA PHE A 101 -8.78 2.02 -2.45
C PHE A 101 -7.45 1.27 -2.55
N PHE A 102 -7.22 0.48 -3.60
CA PHE A 102 -5.96 -0.23 -3.86
C PHE A 102 -4.76 0.71 -4.01
N ASP A 103 -4.93 1.90 -4.54
CA ASP A 103 -3.90 2.93 -4.61
C ASP A 103 -3.56 3.43 -3.22
N ILE A 104 -4.52 3.58 -2.31
CA ILE A 104 -4.18 3.80 -0.90
C ILE A 104 -3.36 2.62 -0.37
N PHE A 105 -3.64 1.38 -0.74
CA PHE A 105 -2.83 0.22 -0.31
C PHE A 105 -1.47 0.08 -1.00
N ILE A 106 -1.30 0.53 -2.24
CA ILE A 106 -0.17 0.17 -3.13
C ILE A 106 0.56 1.38 -3.71
N SER A 107 -0.11 2.53 -3.94
CA SER A 107 0.36 3.57 -4.87
C SER A 107 1.63 4.29 -4.47
N LYS A 108 2.11 4.18 -3.23
CA LYS A 108 3.43 4.72 -2.90
C LYS A 108 4.62 3.81 -3.22
N LEU A 109 4.37 2.57 -3.63
CA LEU A 109 5.39 1.71 -4.26
C LEU A 109 5.49 1.92 -5.77
N LYS A 110 4.59 2.70 -6.39
CA LYS A 110 4.49 2.85 -7.86
C LYS A 110 4.80 4.25 -8.41
N GLN A 111 5.06 5.26 -7.57
CA GLN A 111 5.30 6.62 -8.06
C GLN A 111 6.70 6.89 -8.64
N GLU A 112 7.55 5.86 -8.82
CA GLU A 112 8.85 5.99 -9.48
C GLU A 112 9.07 4.94 -10.59
N GLN A 113 8.20 4.92 -11.60
CA GLN A 113 8.52 4.30 -12.90
C GLN A 113 8.19 5.24 -14.05
#